data_AF-A0A537T0Y3-F1
#
_entry.id   AF-A0A537T0Y3-F1
#
_cell.length_a   1.000
_cell.length_b   1.000
_cell.length_c   1.000
_cell.angle_alpha   90.00
_cell.angle_beta   90.00
_cell.angle_gamma   90.00
#
_symmetry.space_group_name_H-M   'P 1'
#
loop_
_entity.id
_entity.type
_entity.pdbx_description
1 polymer ?
#
loop_
_entity_poly.entity_id
_entity_poly.type
_entity_poly.pdbx_seq_one_letter_code
_entity_poly.pdbx_strand_id
1 'polypeptide(L)'
;MDVVLQHMTHGPFWTGVLQIILLNIILSGDNAVVIAMACLTLPPKQRAWGMILGSGMAVLLRIILTFVISEAMEFAYVTLVGGALLFYVAIKLVTEDADSDDEGVERAHTLWRAMIIVAIADIVMSLDNVLAIAGSAKNAAAQVDLAHSTAIKSTLIIFGLATSIPLIIAGSGILMLLLERYRVLVWGGGALLGWVAGELMASDSVLGDWFSEPVQHQLHIWGGPVGGIIVLGTGYILVGRHRRLILDEILAGVALLIWILVDRVNDTLFGGAHPDLVRIWTVRGAAFALMIVGYAVARRQWHIEHKEV
;
A
#
# COMPACT_ATOMS: atom_id res chain seq x y z
N MET A 1 33.84 -13.92 -7.73
CA MET A 1 33.32 -13.47 -9.04
C MET A 1 32.82 -14.66 -9.85
N ASP A 2 33.51 -15.80 -9.83
CA ASP A 2 33.23 -16.96 -10.69
C ASP A 2 31.90 -17.68 -10.37
N VAL A 3 31.50 -17.73 -9.10
CA VAL A 3 30.23 -18.36 -8.67
C VAL A 3 28.99 -17.59 -9.19
N VAL A 4 29.05 -16.26 -9.22
CA VAL A 4 27.94 -15.42 -9.69
C VAL A 4 27.77 -15.54 -11.21
N LEU A 5 28.89 -15.52 -11.95
CA LEU A 5 28.88 -15.64 -13.41
C LEU A 5 28.41 -17.02 -13.87
N GLN A 6 28.75 -18.09 -13.13
CA GLN A 6 28.29 -19.44 -13.43
C GLN A 6 26.78 -19.61 -13.19
N HIS A 7 26.16 -18.80 -12.32
CA HIS A 7 24.71 -18.84 -12.09
C HIS A 7 23.92 -18.03 -13.12
N MET A 8 24.49 -16.95 -13.67
CA MET A 8 23.85 -16.12 -14.71
C MET A 8 23.71 -16.82 -16.07
N THR A 9 24.40 -17.93 -16.30
CA THR A 9 24.34 -18.71 -17.55
C THR A 9 23.25 -19.78 -17.54
N HIS A 10 22.60 -20.04 -16.41
CA HIS A 10 21.52 -21.02 -16.30
C HIS A 10 20.14 -20.40 -16.59
N GLY A 11 19.39 -20.95 -17.54
CA GLY A 11 18.03 -20.48 -17.89
C GLY A 11 17.06 -20.35 -16.69
N PRO A 12 17.04 -21.29 -15.72
CA PRO A 12 16.21 -21.20 -14.52
C PRO A 12 16.49 -19.99 -13.61
N PHE A 13 17.70 -19.40 -13.69
CA PHE A 13 18.05 -18.19 -12.94
C PHE A 13 17.21 -17.00 -13.42
N TRP A 14 17.13 -16.79 -14.73
CA TRP A 14 16.40 -15.68 -15.33
C TRP A 14 14.88 -15.83 -15.16
N THR A 15 14.36 -17.06 -15.17
CA THR A 15 12.95 -17.30 -14.86
C THR A 15 12.62 -16.96 -13.42
N GLY A 16 13.51 -17.27 -12.47
CA GLY A 16 13.36 -16.88 -11.06
C GLY A 16 13.45 -15.36 -10.86
N VAL A 17 14.40 -14.69 -11.50
CA VAL A 17 14.50 -13.22 -11.48
C VAL A 17 13.24 -12.58 -12.05
N LEU A 18 12.72 -13.08 -13.17
CA LEU A 18 11.49 -12.57 -13.77
C LEU A 18 10.29 -12.78 -12.85
N GLN A 19 10.16 -13.93 -12.19
CA GLN A 19 9.11 -14.17 -11.20
C GLN A 19 9.20 -13.20 -10.02
N ILE A 20 10.40 -12.95 -9.49
CA ILE A 20 10.60 -11.98 -8.40
C ILE A 20 10.22 -10.56 -8.85
N ILE A 21 10.64 -10.15 -10.05
CA ILE A 21 10.25 -8.85 -10.61
C ILE A 21 8.73 -8.76 -10.78
N LEU A 22 8.08 -9.79 -11.32
CA LEU A 22 6.63 -9.83 -11.51
C LEU A 22 5.87 -9.79 -10.17
N LEU A 23 6.31 -10.56 -9.18
CA LEU A 23 5.75 -10.52 -7.83
C LEU A 23 5.92 -9.14 -7.22
N ASN A 24 7.12 -8.55 -7.31
CA ASN A 24 7.35 -7.20 -6.81
C ASN A 24 6.48 -6.18 -7.55
N ILE A 25 6.26 -6.28 -8.85
CA ILE A 25 5.36 -5.36 -9.58
C ILE A 25 3.95 -5.42 -9.01
N ILE A 26 3.43 -6.63 -8.81
CA ILE A 26 2.08 -6.85 -8.26
C ILE A 26 2.00 -6.31 -6.82
N LEU A 27 3.06 -6.51 -6.02
CA LEU A 27 3.17 -6.14 -4.60
C LEU A 27 3.75 -4.73 -4.36
N SER A 28 4.11 -3.96 -5.38
CA SER A 28 4.74 -2.62 -5.22
C SER A 28 3.78 -1.46 -5.44
N GLY A 29 2.53 -1.71 -5.84
CA GLY A 29 1.57 -0.66 -6.14
C GLY A 29 1.26 0.23 -4.93
N ASP A 30 0.95 -0.39 -3.80
CA ASP A 30 0.74 0.23 -2.49
C ASP A 30 2.01 0.90 -1.94
N ASN A 31 3.16 0.25 -2.06
CA ASN A 31 4.45 0.77 -1.63
C ASN A 31 4.85 2.03 -2.41
N ALA A 32 4.60 2.05 -3.72
CA ALA A 32 4.82 3.23 -4.55
C ALA A 32 3.88 4.38 -4.19
N VAL A 33 2.63 4.08 -3.79
CA VAL A 33 1.67 5.08 -3.27
C VAL A 33 2.17 5.70 -1.98
N VAL A 34 2.65 4.91 -1.01
CA VAL A 34 3.25 5.44 0.24
C VAL A 34 4.45 6.32 -0.05
N ILE A 35 5.38 5.85 -0.88
CA ILE A 35 6.60 6.60 -1.21
C ILE A 35 6.24 7.93 -1.87
N ALA A 36 5.30 7.92 -2.82
CA ALA A 36 4.87 9.13 -3.51
C ALA A 36 4.18 10.11 -2.56
N MET A 37 3.29 9.64 -1.67
CA MET A 37 2.61 10.49 -0.68
C MET A 37 3.59 11.06 0.35
N ALA A 38 4.49 10.24 0.89
CA ALA A 38 5.49 10.69 1.86
C ALA A 38 6.47 11.72 1.25
N CYS A 39 6.79 11.57 -0.03
CA CYS A 39 7.66 12.52 -0.75
C CYS A 39 6.91 13.76 -1.24
N LEU A 40 5.58 13.77 -1.32
CA LEU A 40 4.79 14.88 -1.86
C LEU A 40 5.02 16.18 -1.09
N THR A 41 5.22 16.06 0.22
CA THR A 41 5.48 17.17 1.16
C THR A 41 6.89 17.74 1.03
N LEU A 42 7.79 17.07 0.30
CA LEU A 42 9.16 17.54 0.10
C LEU A 42 9.21 18.67 -0.95
N PRO A 43 10.19 19.59 -0.82
CA PRO A 43 10.47 20.56 -1.87
C PRO A 43 10.70 19.87 -3.23
N PRO A 44 10.23 20.45 -4.36
CA PRO A 44 10.29 19.78 -5.68
C PRO A 44 11.68 19.24 -6.06
N LYS A 45 12.75 19.95 -5.68
CA LYS A 45 14.14 19.55 -5.94
C LYS A 45 14.60 18.33 -5.14
N GLN A 46 13.95 18.03 -4.01
CA GLN A 46 14.28 16.93 -3.10
C GLN A 46 13.41 15.70 -3.34
N ARG A 47 12.26 15.82 -4.02
CA ARG A 47 11.32 14.70 -4.25
C ARG A 47 11.98 13.50 -4.93
N ALA A 48 12.77 13.74 -5.97
CA ALA A 48 13.49 12.68 -6.67
C ALA A 48 14.47 11.95 -5.73
N TRP A 49 15.21 12.69 -4.90
CA TRP A 49 16.09 12.13 -3.89
C TRP A 49 15.32 11.38 -2.80
N GLY A 50 14.18 11.90 -2.36
CA GLY A 50 13.28 11.24 -1.42
C GLY A 50 12.78 9.90 -1.96
N MET A 51 12.38 9.84 -3.24
CA MET A 51 11.95 8.59 -3.89
C MET A 51 13.10 7.59 -4.04
N ILE A 52 14.29 8.04 -4.44
CA ILE A 52 15.47 7.17 -4.60
C ILE A 52 15.88 6.59 -3.24
N LEU A 53 16.06 7.46 -2.23
CA LEU A 53 16.48 7.05 -0.89
C LEU A 53 15.39 6.22 -0.19
N GLY A 54 14.12 6.63 -0.31
CA GLY A 54 12.98 5.90 0.23
C GLY A 54 12.82 4.52 -0.39
N SER A 55 12.92 4.40 -1.72
CA SER A 55 12.87 3.10 -2.40
C SER A 55 14.05 2.20 -2.03
N GLY A 56 15.27 2.77 -1.97
CA GLY A 56 16.47 2.04 -1.56
C GLY A 56 16.37 1.52 -0.12
N MET A 57 15.87 2.36 0.79
CA MET A 57 15.66 2.00 2.19
C MET A 57 14.54 0.97 2.35
N ALA A 58 13.41 1.09 1.65
CA ALA A 58 12.33 0.09 1.67
C ALA A 58 12.83 -1.28 1.18
N VAL A 59 13.58 -1.31 0.09
CA VAL A 59 14.20 -2.54 -0.43
C VAL A 59 15.18 -3.14 0.58
N LEU A 60 16.03 -2.31 1.21
CA LEU A 60 16.97 -2.77 2.23
C LEU A 60 16.23 -3.33 3.45
N LEU A 61 15.23 -2.62 3.96
CA LEU A 61 14.39 -3.06 5.08
C LEU A 61 13.71 -4.37 4.73
N ARG A 62 13.11 -4.50 3.56
CA ARG A 62 12.47 -5.73 3.10
C ARG A 62 13.41 -6.94 3.09
N ILE A 63 14.68 -6.76 2.67
CA ILE A 63 15.68 -7.85 2.74
C ILE A 63 15.90 -8.25 4.19
N ILE A 64 16.13 -7.28 5.09
CA ILE A 64 16.39 -7.54 6.51
C ILE A 64 15.18 -8.22 7.16
N LEU A 65 14.00 -7.65 6.96
CA LEU A 65 12.75 -8.07 7.54
C LEU A 65 12.29 -9.45 7.05
N THR A 66 12.60 -9.83 5.81
CA THR A 66 12.31 -11.18 5.31
C THR A 66 12.93 -12.28 6.19
N PHE A 67 14.10 -12.02 6.77
CA PHE A 67 14.77 -12.97 7.67
C PHE A 67 14.32 -12.84 9.13
N VAL A 68 13.86 -11.66 9.55
CA VAL A 68 13.50 -11.38 10.96
C VAL A 68 12.03 -11.67 11.25
N ILE A 69 11.13 -11.32 10.32
CA ILE A 69 9.69 -11.43 10.52
C ILE A 69 9.24 -12.90 10.56
N SER A 70 9.95 -13.82 9.89
CA SER A 70 9.61 -15.25 9.92
C SER A 70 9.58 -15.84 11.32
N GLU A 71 10.38 -15.31 12.26
CA GLU A 71 10.33 -15.70 13.67
C GLU A 71 9.40 -14.80 14.49
N ALA A 72 9.24 -13.53 14.10
CA ALA A 72 8.34 -12.60 14.78
C ALA A 72 6.86 -12.99 14.66
N MET A 73 6.46 -13.72 13.61
CA MET A 73 5.08 -14.16 13.35
C MET A 73 4.53 -15.13 14.41
N GLU A 74 5.40 -15.71 15.25
CA GLU A 74 4.97 -16.57 16.36
C GLU A 74 4.39 -15.75 17.53
N PHE A 75 4.64 -14.45 17.57
CA PHE A 75 4.12 -13.58 18.62
C PHE A 75 2.72 -13.07 18.28
N ALA A 76 1.79 -13.28 19.21
CA ALA A 76 0.48 -12.63 19.23
C ALA A 76 0.63 -11.10 19.20
N TYR A 77 -0.37 -10.39 18.65
CA TYR A 77 -0.45 -8.92 18.54
C TYR A 77 0.43 -8.23 17.49
N VAL A 78 1.31 -8.95 16.78
CA VAL A 78 2.23 -8.31 15.82
C VAL A 78 1.46 -7.61 14.69
N THR A 79 0.42 -8.23 14.16
CA THR A 79 -0.38 -7.65 13.07
C THR A 79 -1.32 -6.57 13.60
N LEU A 80 -1.82 -6.71 14.83
CA LEU A 80 -2.57 -5.65 15.52
C LEU A 80 -1.74 -4.36 15.69
N VAL A 81 -0.52 -4.48 16.22
CA VAL A 81 0.39 -3.34 16.42
C VAL A 81 0.85 -2.78 15.08
N GLY A 82 1.16 -3.64 14.12
CA GLY A 82 1.50 -3.24 12.76
C GLY A 82 0.39 -2.40 12.14
N GLY A 83 -0.85 -2.90 12.13
CA GLY A 83 -1.99 -2.17 11.59
C GLY A 83 -2.27 -0.86 12.32
N ALA A 84 -2.08 -0.79 13.64
CA ALA A 84 -2.17 0.47 14.38
C ALA A 84 -1.11 1.50 13.95
N LEU A 85 0.14 1.06 13.72
CA LEU A 85 1.20 1.91 13.19
C LEU A 85 0.89 2.39 11.76
N LEU A 86 0.31 1.51 10.94
CA LEU A 86 -0.08 1.87 9.57
C LEU A 86 -1.26 2.84 9.56
N PHE A 87 -2.22 2.72 10.49
CA PHE A 87 -3.26 3.73 10.68
C PHE A 87 -2.67 5.10 11.02
N TYR A 88 -1.71 5.14 11.94
CA TYR A 88 -1.01 6.38 12.28
C TYR A 88 -0.34 7.00 11.04
N VAL A 89 0.36 6.19 10.24
CA VAL A 89 0.98 6.65 8.99
C VAL A 89 -0.05 7.13 7.98
N ALA A 90 -1.15 6.39 7.79
CA ALA A 90 -2.20 6.72 6.84
C ALA A 90 -2.88 8.06 7.17
N ILE A 91 -3.25 8.26 8.44
CA ILE A 91 -3.85 9.52 8.91
C ILE A 91 -2.86 10.66 8.73
N LYS A 92 -1.61 10.45 9.18
CA LYS A 92 -0.56 11.46 9.08
C LYS A 92 -0.32 11.91 7.64
N LEU A 93 -0.22 10.97 6.69
CA LEU A 93 -0.02 11.28 5.27
C LEU A 93 -1.19 12.07 4.66
N VAL A 94 -2.42 11.79 5.08
CA VAL A 94 -3.62 12.51 4.60
C VAL A 94 -3.72 13.92 5.18
N THR A 95 -3.31 14.11 6.44
CA THR A 95 -3.42 15.41 7.12
C THR A 95 -2.18 16.29 6.96
N GLU A 96 -1.05 15.77 6.48
CA GLU A 96 0.22 16.52 6.45
C GLU A 96 0.15 17.78 5.56
N ASP A 97 -0.66 17.75 4.49
CA ASP A 97 -0.92 18.91 3.64
C ASP A 97 -1.72 20.01 4.37
N ALA A 98 -2.56 19.65 5.36
CA ALA A 98 -3.38 20.60 6.12
C ALA A 98 -2.60 21.28 7.26
N ASP A 99 -1.51 20.67 7.71
CA ASP A 99 -0.62 21.22 8.74
C ASP A 99 0.43 22.21 8.16
N SER A 100 0.37 22.51 6.85
CA SER A 100 1.40 23.30 6.15
C SER A 100 1.28 24.83 6.28
N ASP A 101 0.43 25.33 7.17
CA ASP A 101 0.36 26.77 7.52
C ASP A 101 1.50 27.25 8.44
N ASP A 102 2.40 26.36 8.88
CA ASP A 102 3.56 26.74 9.70
C ASP A 102 4.80 26.97 8.83
N GLU A 103 4.99 28.23 8.42
CA GLU A 103 6.20 28.72 7.76
C GLU A 103 7.43 28.47 8.65
N GLY A 104 8.34 27.56 8.24
CA GLY A 104 9.74 27.66 8.67
C GLY A 104 10.52 26.40 9.05
N VAL A 105 10.03 25.17 8.85
CA VAL A 105 10.81 23.98 9.25
C VAL A 105 11.84 23.56 8.19
N GLU A 106 13.10 23.50 8.61
CA GLU A 106 14.31 23.12 7.84
C GLU A 106 14.14 21.93 6.89
N ARG A 107 14.55 22.14 5.64
CA ARG A 107 14.50 21.17 4.51
C ARG A 107 15.21 19.82 4.74
N ALA A 108 16.02 19.68 5.80
CA ALA A 108 16.66 18.41 6.16
C ALA A 108 15.75 17.54 7.05
N HIS A 109 14.96 18.17 7.92
CA HIS A 109 14.01 17.47 8.78
C HIS A 109 12.86 16.84 7.98
N THR A 110 12.51 17.41 6.81
CA THR A 110 11.44 16.90 5.94
C THR A 110 11.84 15.61 5.21
N LEU A 111 13.05 15.53 4.65
CA LEU A 111 13.55 14.31 3.97
C LEU A 111 13.65 13.12 4.92
N TRP A 112 14.25 13.33 6.10
CA TRP A 112 14.38 12.27 7.11
C TRP A 112 13.01 11.80 7.62
N ARG A 113 12.07 12.72 7.85
CA ARG A 113 10.69 12.39 8.22
C ARG A 113 9.99 11.56 7.13
N ALA A 114 10.11 11.94 5.86
CA ALA A 114 9.55 11.17 4.75
C ALA A 114 10.13 9.75 4.69
N MET A 115 11.45 9.60 4.87
CA MET A 115 12.09 8.28 4.94
C MET A 115 11.57 7.46 6.12
N ILE A 116 11.42 8.02 7.32
CA ILE A 116 10.83 7.29 8.47
C ILE A 116 9.41 6.81 8.15
N ILE A 117 8.58 7.64 7.52
CA ILE A 117 7.21 7.26 7.15
C ILE A 117 7.23 6.07 6.18
N VAL A 118 8.08 6.12 5.15
CA VAL A 118 8.27 5.01 4.21
C VAL A 118 8.76 3.75 4.93
N ALA A 119 9.70 3.88 5.87
CA ALA A 119 10.25 2.75 6.62
C ALA A 119 9.17 2.07 7.46
N ILE A 120 8.41 2.84 8.23
CA ILE A 120 7.34 2.32 9.09
C ILE A 120 6.29 1.62 8.25
N ALA A 121 5.86 2.23 7.15
CA ALA A 121 4.87 1.64 6.26
C ALA A 121 5.39 0.34 5.62
N ASP A 122 6.62 0.31 5.10
CA ASP A 122 7.19 -0.90 4.49
C ASP A 122 7.39 -2.00 5.54
N ILE A 123 7.77 -1.67 6.78
CA ILE A 123 7.82 -2.65 7.88
C ILE A 123 6.45 -3.29 8.08
N VAL A 124 5.39 -2.49 8.19
CA VAL A 124 4.05 -3.03 8.45
C VAL A 124 3.51 -3.81 7.24
N MET A 125 3.65 -3.29 6.03
CA MET A 125 3.17 -3.98 4.82
C MET A 125 3.96 -5.26 4.54
N SER A 126 5.26 -5.26 4.84
CA SER A 126 6.07 -6.47 4.69
C SER A 126 5.72 -7.55 5.71
N LEU A 127 5.12 -7.22 6.87
CA LEU A 127 4.52 -8.22 7.76
C LEU A 127 3.42 -9.02 7.03
N ASP A 128 2.56 -8.35 6.27
CA ASP A 128 1.48 -8.99 5.50
C ASP A 128 2.03 -9.84 4.35
N ASN A 129 3.08 -9.36 3.68
CA ASN A 129 3.79 -10.14 2.67
C ASN A 129 4.40 -11.44 3.25
N VAL A 130 4.87 -11.42 4.50
CA VAL A 130 5.35 -12.62 5.19
C VAL A 130 4.21 -13.49 5.69
N LEU A 131 3.07 -12.94 6.15
CA LEU A 131 1.85 -13.70 6.46
C LEU A 131 1.36 -14.50 5.24
N ALA A 132 1.33 -13.87 4.07
CA ALA A 132 0.95 -14.52 2.82
C ALA A 132 1.91 -15.67 2.47
N ILE A 133 3.22 -15.46 2.68
CA ILE A 133 4.23 -16.51 2.49
C ILE A 133 4.10 -17.61 3.57
N ALA A 134 3.84 -17.29 4.83
CA ALA A 134 3.69 -18.26 5.92
C ALA A 134 2.41 -19.10 5.78
N GLY A 135 1.30 -18.46 5.42
CA GLY A 135 0.02 -19.11 5.12
C GLY A 135 0.10 -19.97 3.86
N SER A 136 0.79 -19.50 2.82
CA SER A 136 1.07 -20.33 1.63
C SER A 136 2.13 -21.39 1.90
N ALA A 137 3.11 -21.20 2.79
CA ALA A 137 4.14 -22.18 3.13
C ALA A 137 3.56 -23.41 3.84
N LYS A 138 2.51 -23.25 4.66
CA LYS A 138 1.75 -24.40 5.19
C LYS A 138 1.10 -25.24 4.09
N ASN A 139 0.68 -24.61 2.98
CA ASN A 139 0.10 -25.27 1.81
C ASN A 139 1.14 -25.71 0.76
N ALA A 140 2.28 -25.03 0.69
CA ALA A 140 3.37 -25.20 -0.28
C ALA A 140 4.53 -26.05 0.26
N ALA A 141 4.55 -26.40 1.54
CA ALA A 141 5.36 -27.50 2.07
C ALA A 141 5.06 -28.84 1.36
N ALA A 142 3.95 -28.92 0.61
CA ALA A 142 3.61 -30.03 -0.29
C ALA A 142 4.05 -29.83 -1.76
N GLN A 143 4.52 -28.66 -2.19
CA GLN A 143 4.83 -28.37 -3.61
C GLN A 143 6.03 -27.46 -3.92
N VAL A 144 6.85 -27.07 -2.94
CA VAL A 144 8.13 -26.43 -3.27
C VAL A 144 9.24 -27.14 -2.52
N ASP A 145 9.92 -27.99 -3.27
CA ASP A 145 11.19 -28.59 -2.94
C ASP A 145 12.05 -27.63 -2.10
N LEU A 146 12.36 -28.08 -0.88
CA LEU A 146 13.50 -27.66 -0.08
C LEU A 146 14.87 -27.87 -0.80
N ALA A 147 14.89 -28.17 -2.10
CA ALA A 147 16.02 -28.78 -2.80
C ALA A 147 16.99 -27.81 -3.51
N HIS A 148 16.90 -26.48 -3.35
CA HIS A 148 17.97 -25.53 -3.78
C HIS A 148 18.33 -24.51 -2.68
N SER A 149 18.59 -25.07 -1.51
CA SER A 149 19.48 -24.66 -0.42
C SER A 149 20.20 -23.30 -0.56
N THR A 150 19.67 -22.32 0.18
CA THR A 150 20.37 -21.41 1.12
C THR A 150 21.48 -20.45 0.63
N ALA A 151 22.22 -20.74 -0.44
CA ALA A 151 23.24 -19.82 -1.01
C ALA A 151 22.81 -19.17 -2.34
N ILE A 152 21.89 -19.80 -3.08
CA ILE A 152 21.36 -19.31 -4.37
C ILE A 152 20.22 -18.31 -4.14
N LYS A 153 19.42 -18.49 -3.07
CA LYS A 153 18.31 -17.59 -2.69
C LYS A 153 18.78 -16.17 -2.38
N SER A 154 19.87 -16.02 -1.65
CA SER A 154 20.37 -14.70 -1.20
C SER A 154 20.82 -13.84 -2.39
N THR A 155 21.52 -14.44 -3.37
CA THR A 155 21.97 -13.70 -4.57
C THR A 155 20.81 -13.39 -5.52
N LEU A 156 19.83 -14.30 -5.68
CA LEU A 156 18.63 -14.05 -6.49
C LEU A 156 17.74 -12.95 -5.90
N ILE A 157 17.53 -12.97 -4.58
CA ILE A 157 16.71 -11.98 -3.87
C ILE A 157 17.38 -10.62 -4.00
N ILE A 158 18.67 -10.50 -3.69
CA ILE A 158 19.39 -9.21 -3.79
C ILE A 158 19.36 -8.66 -5.22
N PHE A 159 19.61 -9.50 -6.24
CA PHE A 159 19.62 -9.05 -7.63
C PHE A 159 18.22 -8.72 -8.17
N GLY A 160 17.20 -9.53 -7.85
CA GLY A 160 15.81 -9.28 -8.24
C GLY A 160 15.21 -8.07 -7.54
N LEU A 161 15.52 -7.87 -6.25
CA LEU A 161 15.09 -6.71 -5.47
C LEU A 161 15.81 -5.44 -5.90
N ALA A 162 17.13 -5.51 -6.18
CA ALA A 162 17.88 -4.38 -6.71
C ALA A 162 17.35 -3.93 -8.08
N THR A 163 16.98 -4.87 -8.95
CA THR A 163 16.37 -4.59 -10.26
C THR A 163 14.96 -4.00 -10.12
N SER A 164 14.30 -4.18 -8.98
CA SER A 164 12.98 -3.61 -8.69
C SER A 164 13.05 -2.15 -8.22
N ILE A 165 14.22 -1.67 -7.74
CA ILE A 165 14.40 -0.27 -7.29
C ILE A 165 14.05 0.74 -8.40
N PRO A 166 14.61 0.65 -9.63
CA PRO A 166 14.28 1.59 -10.70
C PRO A 166 12.79 1.59 -11.05
N LEU A 167 12.14 0.43 -10.94
CA LEU A 167 10.73 0.29 -11.25
C LEU A 167 9.84 0.95 -10.20
N ILE A 168 10.15 0.78 -8.91
CA ILE A 168 9.47 1.47 -7.82
C ILE A 168 9.67 2.98 -7.96
N ILE A 169 10.89 3.45 -8.23
CA ILE A 169 11.19 4.88 -8.44
C ILE A 169 10.39 5.43 -9.64
N ALA A 170 10.32 4.69 -10.74
CA ALA A 170 9.54 5.10 -11.91
C ALA A 170 8.04 5.14 -11.59
N GLY A 171 7.52 4.12 -10.91
CA GLY A 171 6.13 4.03 -10.48
C GLY A 171 5.75 5.15 -9.52
N SER A 172 6.57 5.38 -8.48
CA SER A 172 6.36 6.48 -7.52
C SER A 172 6.49 7.84 -8.19
N GLY A 173 7.34 7.98 -9.22
CA GLY A 173 7.45 9.18 -10.03
C GLY A 173 6.16 9.48 -10.82
N ILE A 174 5.56 8.47 -11.46
CA ILE A 174 4.26 8.61 -12.13
C ILE A 174 3.17 8.97 -11.12
N LEU A 175 3.13 8.28 -9.99
CA LEU A 175 2.17 8.55 -8.92
C LEU A 175 2.34 9.96 -8.35
N MET A 176 3.57 10.42 -8.15
CA MET A 176 3.85 11.79 -7.71
C MET A 176 3.22 12.82 -8.66
N LEU A 177 3.44 12.68 -9.98
CA LEU A 177 2.85 13.57 -10.97
C LEU A 177 1.32 13.54 -10.94
N LEU A 178 0.72 12.39 -10.65
CA LEU A 178 -0.72 12.25 -10.50
C LEU A 178 -1.23 12.90 -9.20
N LEU A 179 -0.54 12.69 -8.07
CA LEU A 179 -0.90 13.28 -6.77
C LEU A 179 -0.81 14.81 -6.82
N GLU A 180 0.23 15.37 -7.46
CA GLU A 180 0.39 16.82 -7.67
C GLU A 180 -0.77 17.41 -8.48
N ARG A 181 -1.28 16.66 -9.47
CA ARG A 181 -2.36 17.13 -10.35
C ARG A 181 -3.76 16.85 -9.80
N TYR A 182 -3.93 15.79 -9.02
CA TYR A 182 -5.21 15.27 -8.56
C TYR A 182 -5.15 14.96 -7.05
N ARG A 183 -5.49 15.95 -6.22
CA ARG A 183 -5.41 15.82 -4.76
C ARG A 183 -6.35 14.77 -4.18
N VAL A 184 -7.42 14.41 -4.91
CA VAL A 184 -8.30 13.27 -4.58
C VAL A 184 -7.50 11.98 -4.34
N LEU A 185 -6.37 11.81 -5.03
CA LEU A 185 -5.54 10.62 -4.94
C LEU A 185 -4.73 10.55 -3.63
N VAL A 186 -4.48 11.67 -2.96
CA VAL A 186 -3.86 11.67 -1.61
C VAL A 186 -4.81 11.02 -0.60
N TRP A 187 -6.08 11.42 -0.64
CA TRP A 187 -7.12 10.85 0.21
C TRP A 187 -7.45 9.41 -0.20
N GLY A 188 -7.47 9.11 -1.50
CA GLY A 188 -7.61 7.75 -2.01
C GLY A 188 -6.46 6.83 -1.55
N GLY A 189 -5.22 7.32 -1.59
CA GLY A 189 -4.05 6.61 -1.07
C GLY A 189 -4.15 6.38 0.43
N GLY A 190 -4.55 7.40 1.21
CA GLY A 190 -4.83 7.24 2.64
C GLY A 190 -5.93 6.22 2.96
N ALA A 191 -7.03 6.23 2.19
CA ALA A 191 -8.09 5.23 2.32
C ALA A 191 -7.59 3.81 2.01
N LEU A 192 -6.76 3.66 0.99
CA LEU A 192 -6.10 2.38 0.66
C LEU A 192 -5.22 1.91 1.82
N LEU A 193 -4.40 2.78 2.41
CA LEU A 193 -3.59 2.43 3.57
C LEU A 193 -4.42 2.08 4.80
N GLY A 194 -5.52 2.80 5.03
CA GLY A 194 -6.49 2.48 6.07
C GLY A 194 -7.15 1.12 5.84
N TRP A 195 -7.43 0.78 4.58
CA TRP A 195 -7.96 -0.53 4.22
C TRP A 195 -6.97 -1.64 4.56
N VAL A 196 -5.74 -1.52 4.12
CA VAL A 196 -4.67 -2.49 4.43
C VAL A 196 -4.47 -2.61 5.94
N ALA A 197 -4.46 -1.49 6.66
CA ALA A 197 -4.33 -1.48 8.12
C ALA A 197 -5.48 -2.24 8.81
N GLY A 198 -6.72 -1.99 8.38
CA GLY A 198 -7.90 -2.66 8.94
C GLY A 198 -7.94 -4.16 8.65
N GLU A 199 -7.55 -4.57 7.44
CA GLU A 199 -7.45 -5.98 7.05
C GLU A 199 -6.33 -6.71 7.82
N LEU A 200 -5.19 -6.04 8.01
CA LEU A 200 -4.07 -6.57 8.79
C LEU A 200 -4.44 -6.78 10.26
N MET A 201 -5.13 -5.82 10.88
CA MET A 201 -5.61 -5.96 12.25
C MET A 201 -6.67 -7.04 12.38
N ALA A 202 -7.60 -7.13 11.42
CA ALA A 202 -8.64 -8.16 11.42
C ALA A 202 -8.09 -9.59 11.27
N SER A 203 -6.84 -9.71 10.79
CA SER A 203 -6.17 -10.99 10.58
C SER A 203 -5.30 -11.45 11.77
N ASP A 204 -5.32 -10.72 12.89
CA ASP A 204 -4.56 -11.09 14.09
C ASP A 204 -5.17 -12.31 14.80
N SER A 205 -4.32 -13.28 15.14
CA SER A 205 -4.71 -14.55 15.77
C SER A 205 -5.35 -14.37 17.14
N VAL A 206 -5.05 -13.28 17.86
CA VAL A 206 -5.64 -12.99 19.18
C VAL A 206 -7.14 -12.74 19.10
N LEU A 207 -7.63 -12.20 17.97
CA LEU A 207 -9.07 -12.01 17.77
C LEU A 207 -9.82 -13.34 17.79
N GLY A 208 -9.13 -14.44 17.47
CA GLY A 208 -9.58 -15.81 17.58
C GLY A 208 -10.07 -16.19 18.98
N ASP A 209 -9.33 -15.75 19.99
CA ASP A 209 -9.58 -16.10 21.39
C ASP A 209 -10.66 -15.20 22.03
N TRP A 210 -10.87 -14.00 21.47
CA TRP A 210 -11.75 -12.98 22.04
C TRP A 210 -13.14 -12.98 21.38
N PHE A 211 -13.24 -13.41 20.12
CA PHE A 211 -14.46 -13.34 19.33
C PHE A 211 -14.87 -14.73 18.81
N SER A 212 -16.18 -14.98 18.75
CA SER A 212 -16.72 -16.21 18.14
C SER A 212 -16.50 -16.24 16.62
N GLU A 213 -16.41 -17.43 16.03
CA GLU A 213 -16.27 -17.68 14.56
C GLU A 213 -17.13 -16.75 13.65
N PRO A 214 -18.44 -16.50 13.92
CA PRO A 214 -19.23 -15.60 13.07
C PRO A 214 -18.77 -14.14 13.09
N VAL A 215 -18.25 -13.70 14.23
CA VAL A 215 -17.74 -12.33 14.41
C VAL A 215 -16.37 -12.19 13.73
N GLN A 216 -15.52 -13.21 13.81
CA GLN A 216 -14.24 -13.22 13.10
C GLN A 216 -14.44 -13.14 11.59
N HIS A 217 -15.39 -13.91 11.03
CA HIS A 217 -15.72 -13.84 9.62
C HIS A 217 -16.17 -12.42 9.20
N GLN A 218 -16.96 -11.75 10.05
CA GLN A 218 -17.35 -10.36 9.80
C GLN A 218 -16.17 -9.40 9.90
N LEU A 219 -15.23 -9.61 10.83
CA LEU A 219 -14.03 -8.79 10.96
C LEU A 219 -13.15 -8.90 9.71
N HIS A 220 -12.95 -10.10 9.16
CA HIS A 220 -12.19 -10.25 7.91
C HIS A 220 -12.86 -9.55 6.73
N ILE A 221 -14.19 -9.60 6.63
CA ILE A 221 -14.93 -8.92 5.56
C ILE A 221 -14.87 -7.39 5.73
N TRP A 222 -15.11 -6.89 6.93
CA TRP A 222 -15.32 -5.46 7.17
C TRP A 222 -14.08 -4.71 7.65
N GLY A 223 -13.01 -5.41 8.06
CA GLY A 223 -11.79 -4.81 8.58
C GLY A 223 -11.23 -3.74 7.64
N GLY A 224 -11.02 -4.10 6.38
CA GLY A 224 -10.56 -3.17 5.36
C GLY A 224 -11.49 -1.97 5.12
N PRO A 225 -12.77 -2.17 4.75
CA PRO A 225 -13.72 -1.07 4.57
C PRO A 225 -13.80 -0.12 5.76
N VAL A 226 -13.88 -0.67 6.97
CA VAL A 226 -13.93 0.12 8.21
C VAL A 226 -12.65 0.90 8.41
N GLY A 227 -11.49 0.29 8.18
CA GLY A 227 -10.21 0.97 8.26
C GLY A 227 -10.08 2.14 7.28
N GLY A 228 -10.48 1.97 6.02
CA GLY A 228 -10.51 3.04 5.04
C GLY A 228 -11.42 4.20 5.47
N ILE A 229 -12.62 3.88 6.00
CA ILE A 229 -13.57 4.87 6.52
C ILE A 229 -12.98 5.61 7.73
N ILE A 230 -12.32 4.90 8.65
CA ILE A 230 -11.70 5.51 9.84
C ILE A 230 -10.63 6.52 9.44
N VAL A 231 -9.77 6.19 8.48
CA VAL A 231 -8.73 7.12 8.01
C VAL A 231 -9.33 8.37 7.38
N LEU A 232 -10.29 8.20 6.44
CA LEU A 232 -10.94 9.36 5.81
C LEU A 232 -11.74 10.19 6.82
N GLY A 233 -12.50 9.54 7.70
CA GLY A 233 -13.29 10.21 8.73
C GLY A 233 -12.43 10.99 9.71
N THR A 234 -11.33 10.39 10.18
CA THR A 234 -10.38 11.07 11.06
C THR A 234 -9.69 12.23 10.33
N GLY A 235 -9.28 12.02 9.07
CA GLY A 235 -8.75 13.07 8.22
C GLY A 235 -9.73 14.23 8.07
N TYR A 236 -11.00 13.97 7.77
CA TYR A 236 -12.02 15.01 7.65
C TYR A 236 -12.23 15.79 8.95
N ILE A 237 -12.21 15.11 10.10
CA ILE A 237 -12.34 15.77 11.41
C ILE A 237 -11.13 16.67 11.66
N LEU A 238 -9.91 16.19 11.41
CA LEU A 238 -8.69 16.95 11.66
C LEU A 238 -8.55 18.12 10.70
N VAL A 239 -8.70 17.90 9.39
CA VAL A 239 -8.66 18.99 8.39
C VAL A 239 -9.81 19.97 8.58
N GLY A 240 -11.01 19.46 8.87
CA GLY A 240 -12.22 20.25 9.14
C GLY A 240 -12.13 21.18 10.34
N ARG A 241 -11.22 20.91 11.30
CA ARG A 241 -10.94 21.80 12.43
C ARG A 241 -10.14 23.03 12.03
N HIS A 242 -9.33 22.94 10.98
CA HIS A 242 -8.46 24.04 10.51
C HIS A 242 -9.04 24.77 9.31
N ARG A 243 -9.66 24.06 8.36
CA ARG A 243 -10.25 24.64 7.15
C ARG A 243 -11.46 23.85 6.65
N ARG A 244 -12.22 24.45 5.73
CA ARG A 244 -13.29 23.73 5.03
C ARG A 244 -12.71 22.69 4.08
N LEU A 245 -13.43 21.57 3.96
CA LEU A 245 -13.08 20.53 3.01
C LEU A 245 -13.23 21.03 1.57
N ILE A 246 -12.28 20.70 0.71
CA ILE A 246 -12.36 21.01 -0.73
C ILE A 246 -13.05 19.86 -1.48
N LEU A 247 -13.52 20.14 -2.70
CA LEU A 247 -14.26 19.18 -3.51
C LEU A 247 -13.51 17.85 -3.68
N ASP A 248 -12.21 17.89 -3.95
CA ASP A 248 -11.38 16.70 -4.13
C ASP A 248 -11.40 15.78 -2.90
N GLU A 249 -11.48 16.35 -1.69
CA GLU A 249 -11.51 15.60 -0.44
C GLU A 249 -12.85 14.90 -0.29
N ILE A 250 -13.96 15.60 -0.53
CA ILE A 250 -15.33 15.06 -0.48
C ILE A 250 -15.50 13.96 -1.53
N LEU A 251 -15.03 14.18 -2.76
CA LEU A 251 -15.11 13.21 -3.85
C LEU A 251 -14.33 11.92 -3.52
N ALA A 252 -13.22 12.00 -2.78
CA ALA A 252 -12.50 10.82 -2.32
C ALA A 252 -13.35 9.96 -1.37
N GLY A 253 -14.07 10.58 -0.43
CA GLY A 253 -14.97 9.88 0.49
C GLY A 253 -16.16 9.25 -0.22
N VAL A 254 -16.77 9.98 -1.15
CA VAL A 254 -17.84 9.44 -2.00
C VAL A 254 -17.33 8.26 -2.83
N ALA A 255 -16.15 8.37 -3.43
CA ALA A 255 -15.52 7.31 -4.19
C ALA A 255 -15.26 6.06 -3.32
N LEU A 256 -14.78 6.23 -2.07
CA LEU A 256 -14.59 5.11 -1.16
C LEU A 256 -15.92 4.39 -0.85
N LEU A 257 -16.99 5.14 -0.56
CA LEU A 257 -18.30 4.55 -0.27
C LEU A 257 -18.87 3.80 -1.48
N ILE A 258 -18.75 4.37 -2.67
CA ILE A 258 -19.13 3.71 -3.92
C ILE A 258 -18.30 2.45 -4.11
N TRP A 259 -16.98 2.52 -3.89
CA TRP A 259 -16.08 1.37 -4.01
C TRP A 259 -16.48 0.24 -3.06
N ILE A 260 -16.69 0.54 -1.77
CA ILE A 260 -17.15 -0.44 -0.77
C ILE A 260 -18.46 -1.08 -1.21
N LEU A 261 -19.44 -0.27 -1.61
CA LEU A 261 -20.75 -0.77 -2.03
C LEU A 261 -20.63 -1.69 -3.25
N VAL A 262 -19.90 -1.27 -4.29
CA VAL A 262 -19.69 -2.07 -5.49
C VAL A 262 -18.97 -3.35 -5.15
N ASP A 263 -17.89 -3.29 -4.36
CA ASP A 263 -17.11 -4.45 -3.98
C ASP A 263 -17.95 -5.47 -3.21
N ARG A 264 -18.77 -5.02 -2.25
CA ARG A 264 -19.71 -5.89 -1.53
C ARG A 264 -20.75 -6.53 -2.44
N VAL A 265 -21.36 -5.76 -3.33
CA VAL A 265 -22.33 -6.31 -4.27
C VAL A 265 -21.65 -7.32 -5.20
N ASN A 266 -20.46 -7.01 -5.69
CA ASN A 266 -19.67 -7.87 -6.56
C ASN A 266 -19.32 -9.20 -5.89
N ASP A 267 -18.85 -9.17 -4.64
CA ASP A 267 -18.53 -10.37 -3.86
C ASP A 267 -19.78 -11.20 -3.55
N THR A 268 -20.93 -10.57 -3.26
CA THR A 268 -22.18 -11.32 -3.05
C THR A 268 -22.72 -11.97 -4.32
N LEU A 269 -22.48 -11.37 -5.50
CA LEU A 269 -22.96 -11.89 -6.78
C LEU A 269 -22.03 -12.95 -7.38
N PHE A 270 -20.71 -12.78 -7.22
CA PHE A 270 -19.71 -13.56 -7.95
C PHE A 270 -18.62 -14.18 -7.07
N GLY A 271 -18.57 -13.90 -5.76
CA GLY A 271 -17.51 -14.29 -4.83
C GLY A 271 -17.78 -15.53 -3.96
N GLY A 272 -18.76 -16.37 -4.33
CA GLY A 272 -19.08 -17.61 -3.62
C GLY A 272 -17.97 -18.68 -3.68
N ALA A 273 -18.32 -19.95 -3.39
CA ALA A 273 -17.35 -21.06 -3.31
C ALA A 273 -16.52 -21.28 -4.60
N HIS A 274 -17.02 -20.84 -5.75
CA HIS A 274 -16.29 -20.82 -7.02
C HIS A 274 -16.32 -19.40 -7.59
N PRO A 275 -15.35 -18.55 -7.23
CA PRO A 275 -15.37 -17.15 -7.62
C PRO A 275 -15.15 -16.98 -9.12
N ASP A 276 -16.03 -16.23 -9.80
CA ASP A 276 -15.85 -15.85 -11.20
C ASP A 276 -14.95 -14.61 -11.27
N LEU A 277 -13.64 -14.86 -11.24
CA LEU A 277 -12.62 -13.81 -11.22
C LEU A 277 -12.78 -12.83 -12.39
N VAL A 278 -13.16 -13.31 -13.58
CA VAL A 278 -13.30 -12.45 -14.76
C VAL A 278 -14.42 -11.43 -14.55
N ARG A 279 -15.56 -11.85 -14.01
CA ARG A 279 -16.66 -10.93 -13.69
C ARG A 279 -16.29 -9.97 -12.57
N ILE A 280 -15.64 -10.48 -11.52
CA ILE A 280 -15.23 -9.65 -10.38
C ILE A 280 -14.32 -8.51 -10.84
N TRP A 281 -13.29 -8.82 -11.64
CA TRP A 281 -12.34 -7.82 -12.14
C TRP A 281 -12.95 -6.88 -13.19
N THR A 282 -13.87 -7.36 -14.03
CA THR A 282 -14.56 -6.49 -15.00
C THR A 282 -15.49 -5.48 -14.31
N VAL A 283 -16.23 -5.90 -13.28
CA VAL A 283 -17.08 -4.99 -12.47
C VAL A 283 -16.23 -3.97 -11.73
N ARG A 284 -15.15 -4.40 -11.06
CA ARG A 284 -14.21 -3.48 -10.39
C ARG A 284 -13.60 -2.47 -11.36
N GLY A 285 -13.15 -2.93 -12.53
CA GLY A 285 -12.59 -2.07 -13.57
C GLY A 285 -13.59 -1.06 -14.13
N ALA A 286 -14.83 -1.49 -14.38
CA ALA A 286 -15.91 -0.62 -14.85
C ALA A 286 -16.27 0.45 -13.81
N ALA A 287 -16.41 0.06 -12.54
CA ALA A 287 -16.66 0.99 -11.44
C ALA A 287 -15.54 2.01 -11.28
N PHE A 288 -14.28 1.57 -11.34
CA PHE A 288 -13.12 2.46 -11.30
C PHE A 288 -13.12 3.47 -12.45
N ALA A 289 -13.38 3.02 -13.69
CA ALA A 289 -13.48 3.90 -14.84
C ALA A 289 -14.62 4.92 -14.71
N LEU A 290 -15.79 4.50 -14.23
CA LEU A 290 -16.92 5.40 -13.97
C LEU A 290 -16.59 6.45 -12.90
N MET A 291 -15.90 6.07 -11.83
CA MET A 291 -15.46 7.02 -10.81
C MET A 291 -14.47 8.04 -11.37
N ILE A 292 -13.53 7.63 -12.23
CA ILE A 292 -12.61 8.55 -12.91
C ILE A 292 -13.38 9.56 -13.77
N VAL A 293 -14.34 9.10 -14.57
CA VAL A 293 -15.16 9.97 -15.42
C VAL A 293 -16.00 10.92 -14.55
N GLY A 294 -16.65 10.40 -13.51
CA GLY A 294 -17.44 11.19 -12.57
C GLY A 294 -16.62 12.27 -11.88
N TYR A 295 -15.41 11.93 -11.41
CA TYR A 295 -14.46 12.90 -10.85
C TYR A 295 -14.06 13.97 -11.86
N ALA A 296 -13.72 13.58 -13.10
CA ALA A 296 -13.34 14.54 -14.14
C ALA A 296 -14.47 15.52 -14.49
N VAL A 297 -15.73 15.04 -14.52
CA VAL A 297 -16.91 15.89 -14.76
C VAL A 297 -17.15 16.83 -13.58
N ALA A 298 -17.17 16.32 -12.35
CA ALA A 298 -17.40 17.13 -11.15
C ALA A 298 -16.33 18.22 -10.99
N ARG A 299 -15.06 17.86 -11.18
CA ARG A 299 -13.94 18.81 -11.13
C ARG A 299 -14.04 19.88 -12.21
N ARG A 300 -14.46 19.51 -13.43
CA ARG A 300 -14.65 20.47 -14.53
C ARG A 300 -15.79 21.45 -14.25
N GLN A 301 -16.94 20.97 -13.75
CA GLN A 301 -18.09 21.81 -13.43
C GLN A 301 -17.76 22.82 -12.32
N TRP A 302 -17.09 22.37 -11.26
CA TRP A 302 -16.69 23.24 -10.15
C TRP A 302 -15.76 24.39 -10.59
N HIS A 303 -14.80 24.10 -11.47
CA HIS A 303 -13.91 25.12 -12.02
C HIS A 303 -14.60 26.09 -12.99
N ILE A 304 -15.75 25.71 -13.58
CA ILE A 304 -16.55 26.63 -14.41
C ILE A 304 -17.28 27.61 -13.49
N GLU A 305 -17.97 27.13 -12.46
CA GLU A 305 -18.74 27.99 -11.54
C GLU A 305 -17.87 28.99 -10.76
N HIS A 306 -16.64 28.62 -10.39
CA HIS A 306 -15.74 29.49 -9.62
C HIS A 306 -14.84 30.39 -10.48
N LYS A 307 -14.91 30.31 -11.81
CA LYS A 307 -14.27 31.28 -12.72
C LYS A 307 -15.19 32.43 -13.13
N GLU A 308 -16.49 32.30 -12.88
CA GLU A 308 -17.52 33.30 -13.24
C GLU A 308 -17.87 34.25 -12.06
N VAL A 309 -17.11 34.20 -10.96
CA VAL A 309 -17.23 35.08 -9.78
C VAL A 309 -15.92 35.83 -9.56
#